data_AF-A0A3A1TTR4-F1
#
_entry.id   AF-A0A3A1TTR4-F1
#
_cell.length_a   1.000
_cell.length_b   1.000
_cell.length_c   1.000
_cell.angle_alpha   90.00
_cell.angle_beta   90.00
_cell.angle_gamma   90.00
#
_symmetry.space_group_name_H-M   'P 1'
#
loop_
_entity.id
_entity.type
_entity.pdbx_description
1 polymer ?
#
loop_
_entity_poly.entity_id
_entity_poly.type
_entity_poly.pdbx_seq_one_letter_code
_entity_poly.pdbx_strand_id
1 'polypeptide(L)'
;MSPQRYRWHRCRSRHLSGASFAQCAFPNWIPIRGNGQWVVLSRCLISSISLHGSKAAAVAELQRIDAEKCDMGCSLQHELGFIDLLQAQPDISPRPSEVA
;
A
#
# COMPACT_ATOMS: atom_id res chain seq x y z
N MET A 1 -8.39 2.97 -15.22
CA MET A 1 -8.44 2.19 -13.96
C MET A 1 -8.39 3.12 -12.76
N SER A 2 -9.29 2.92 -11.81
CA SER A 2 -9.26 3.62 -10.52
C SER A 2 -8.30 2.91 -9.58
N PRO A 3 -7.40 3.63 -8.87
CA PRO A 3 -6.41 3.02 -7.99
C PRO A 3 -7.07 2.40 -6.75
N GLN A 4 -6.55 1.27 -6.27
CA GLN A 4 -7.01 0.69 -5.01
C GLN A 4 -6.59 1.58 -3.84
N ARG A 5 -7.50 1.81 -2.87
CA ARG A 5 -7.22 2.64 -1.69
C ARG A 5 -6.93 1.77 -0.47
N TYR A 6 -5.74 1.93 0.08
CA TYR A 6 -5.29 1.25 1.28
C TYR A 6 -5.43 2.19 2.47
N ARG A 7 -6.35 1.83 3.39
CA ARG A 7 -6.70 2.66 4.53
C ARG A 7 -6.42 1.99 5.87
N TRP A 8 -6.73 0.71 6.00
CA TRP A 8 -6.75 0.01 7.28
C TRP A 8 -5.88 -1.24 7.28
N HIS A 9 -5.28 -1.51 8.44
CA HIS A 9 -4.60 -2.74 8.79
C HIS A 9 -4.62 -2.92 10.32
N ARG A 10 -4.14 -4.07 10.81
CA ARG A 10 -4.41 -4.54 12.17
C ARG A 10 -3.64 -3.83 13.31
N CYS A 11 -2.69 -2.94 13.02
CA CYS A 11 -1.78 -2.44 14.06
C CYS A 11 -2.35 -1.31 14.93
N ARG A 12 -3.57 -0.82 14.64
CA ARG A 12 -4.26 0.27 15.35
C ARG A 12 -3.46 1.59 15.50
N SER A 13 -2.29 1.69 14.88
CA SER A 13 -1.38 2.82 15.00
C SER A 13 -1.57 3.80 13.84
N ARG A 14 -1.25 5.08 14.09
CA ARG A 14 -1.23 6.11 13.05
C ARG A 14 0.13 6.11 12.36
N HIS A 15 0.11 6.03 11.04
CA HIS A 15 1.33 6.09 10.23
C HIS A 15 1.55 7.49 9.67
N LEU A 16 2.77 7.99 9.82
CA LEU A 16 3.16 9.31 9.33
C LEU A 16 3.71 9.26 7.90
N SER A 17 3.98 8.06 7.38
CA SER A 17 4.59 7.90 6.07
C SER A 17 4.05 6.67 5.33
N GLY A 18 4.15 6.70 4.00
CA GLY A 18 3.76 5.57 3.16
C GLY A 18 4.63 4.34 3.44
N ALA A 19 5.92 4.54 3.74
CA ALA A 19 6.84 3.45 4.04
C ALA A 19 6.51 2.75 5.36
N SER A 20 6.20 3.50 6.42
CA SER A 20 5.83 2.90 7.71
C SER A 20 4.49 2.15 7.60
N PHE A 21 3.53 2.74 6.87
CA PHE A 21 2.27 2.08 6.57
C PHE A 21 2.50 0.78 5.78
N ALA A 22 3.31 0.81 4.73
CA ALA A 22 3.56 -0.34 3.87
C ALA A 22 4.25 -1.48 4.62
N GLN A 23 5.25 -1.18 5.45
CA GLN A 23 5.90 -2.18 6.32
C GLN A 23 4.89 -2.84 7.27
N CYS A 24 3.92 -2.08 7.76
CA CYS A 24 2.94 -2.59 8.71
C CYS A 24 1.79 -3.35 8.06
N ALA A 25 1.31 -2.89 6.90
CA ALA A 25 0.23 -3.52 6.15
C ALA A 25 0.71 -4.75 5.36
N PHE A 26 1.98 -4.78 4.96
CA PHE A 26 2.57 -5.81 4.10
C PHE A 26 3.94 -6.29 4.64
N PRO A 27 3.98 -6.91 5.83
CA PRO A 27 5.25 -7.24 6.50
C PRO A 27 6.15 -8.22 5.73
N ASN A 28 5.55 -9.05 4.87
CA ASN A 28 6.28 -10.06 4.08
C ASN A 28 6.64 -9.59 2.67
N TRP A 29 6.31 -8.34 2.31
CA TRP A 29 6.54 -7.82 0.97
C TRP A 29 7.82 -7.01 0.95
N ILE A 30 8.87 -7.61 0.42
CA ILE A 30 10.21 -7.03 0.35
C ILE A 30 10.77 -7.19 -1.07
N PRO A 31 11.45 -6.16 -1.61
CA PRO A 31 11.77 -4.88 -0.96
C PRO A 31 10.62 -3.86 -0.97
N ILE A 32 10.64 -2.94 0.01
CA ILE A 32 9.82 -1.71 0.02
C ILE A 32 10.75 -0.54 -0.32
N ARG A 33 10.43 0.23 -1.36
CA ARG A 33 11.25 1.34 -1.86
C ARG A 33 10.45 2.64 -1.90
N GLY A 34 11.08 3.77 -1.57
CA GLY A 34 10.44 5.09 -1.58
C GLY A 34 9.61 5.41 -0.33
N ASN A 35 8.88 6.53 -0.34
CA ASN A 35 8.13 7.00 0.84
C ASN A 35 6.84 7.80 0.53
N GLY A 36 6.30 7.71 -0.68
CA GLY A 36 5.09 8.43 -1.05
C GLY A 36 3.78 7.68 -0.76
N GLN A 37 2.65 8.34 -1.02
CA GLN A 37 1.31 7.75 -0.83
C GLN A 37 0.84 6.92 -2.03
N TRP A 38 1.39 7.16 -3.22
CA TRP A 38 1.07 6.34 -4.39
C TRP A 38 1.93 5.09 -4.36
N VAL A 39 1.31 3.92 -4.54
CA VAL A 39 2.00 2.64 -4.42
C VAL A 39 1.87 1.84 -5.70
N VAL A 40 2.94 1.18 -6.09
CA VAL A 40 2.95 0.09 -7.06
C VAL A 40 3.26 -1.19 -6.31
N LEU A 41 2.35 -2.14 -6.39
CA LEU A 41 2.46 -3.45 -5.74
C LEU A 41 2.71 -4.49 -6.82
N SER A 42 3.72 -5.32 -6.63
CA SER A 42 3.98 -6.46 -7.53
C SER A 42 3.78 -7.76 -6.78
N ARG A 43 2.85 -8.61 -7.24
CA ARG A 43 2.56 -9.96 -6.72
C ARG A 43 3.07 -11.04 -7.69
N CYS A 44 4.32 -10.92 -8.10
CA CYS A 44 4.96 -11.94 -8.93
C CYS A 44 5.74 -12.92 -8.05
N LEU A 45 6.81 -13.53 -8.57
CA LEU A 45 7.65 -14.47 -7.80
C LEU A 45 8.13 -13.88 -6.47
N ILE A 46 8.53 -12.61 -6.48
CA ILE A 46 8.90 -11.85 -5.29
C ILE A 46 7.91 -10.70 -5.12
N SER A 47 7.25 -10.64 -3.97
CA SER A 47 6.30 -9.57 -3.67
C SER A 47 7.02 -8.30 -3.25
N SER A 48 6.85 -7.21 -4.00
CA SER A 48 7.57 -5.95 -3.77
C SER A 48 6.66 -4.72 -3.82
N ILE A 49 7.13 -3.63 -3.21
CA ILE A 49 6.39 -2.38 -3.03
C ILE A 49 7.26 -1.20 -3.44
N SER A 50 6.76 -0.35 -4.34
CA SER A 50 7.38 0.92 -4.72
C SER A 50 6.45 2.08 -4.39
N LEU A 51 6.95 3.09 -3.69
CA LEU A 51 6.19 4.21 -3.13
C LEU A 51 6.62 5.54 -3.77
N HIS A 52 5.66 6.28 -4.31
CA HIS A 52 5.89 7.48 -5.11
C HIS A 52 5.09 8.67 -4.59
N GLY A 53 5.69 9.86 -4.65
CA GLY A 53 5.07 11.10 -4.19
C GLY A 53 3.88 11.57 -5.05
N SER A 54 3.76 11.07 -6.28
CA SER A 54 2.71 11.49 -7.22
C SER A 54 2.10 10.31 -7.98
N LYS A 55 0.84 10.47 -8.40
CA LYS A 55 0.14 9.50 -9.25
C LYS A 55 0.89 9.26 -10.56
N ALA A 56 1.38 10.34 -11.18
CA ALA A 56 2.06 10.28 -12.46
C ALA A 56 3.32 9.40 -12.38
N ALA A 57 4.12 9.55 -11.33
CA ALA A 57 5.32 8.73 -11.12
C ALA A 57 4.98 7.25 -10.89
N ALA A 58 3.94 6.95 -10.11
CA ALA A 58 3.51 5.57 -9.88
C ALA A 58 2.91 4.91 -11.14
N VAL A 59 2.17 5.68 -11.95
CA VAL A 59 1.65 5.19 -13.24
C VAL A 59 2.80 4.91 -14.21
N ALA A 60 3.79 5.81 -14.29
CA ALA A 60 4.96 5.61 -15.13
C ALA A 60 5.74 4.36 -14.71
N GLU A 61 5.92 4.14 -13.40
CA GLU A 61 6.58 2.94 -12.89
C GLU A 61 5.78 1.67 -13.19
N LEU A 62 4.46 1.68 -12.98
CA LEU A 62 3.60 0.54 -13.33
C LEU A 62 3.73 0.17 -14.82
N GLN A 63 3.65 1.17 -15.71
CA GLN A 63 3.80 0.97 -17.14
C GLN A 63 5.19 0.41 -17.49
N ARG A 64 6.23 0.91 -16.83
CA ARG A 64 7.60 0.41 -17.01
C ARG A 64 7.72 -1.06 -16.61
N ILE A 65 7.24 -1.45 -15.42
CA ILE A 65 7.33 -2.84 -14.96
C ILE A 65 6.42 -3.80 -15.74
N ASP A 66 5.28 -3.33 -16.25
CA ASP A 66 4.41 -4.13 -17.12
C ASP A 66 5.08 -4.39 -18.48
N ALA A 67 5.80 -3.40 -19.01
CA ALA A 67 6.53 -3.52 -20.28
C ALA A 67 7.82 -4.34 -20.15
N GLU A 68 8.63 -4.07 -19.13
CA GLU A 68 9.95 -4.68 -18.94
C GLU A 68 9.90 -6.02 -18.21
N LYS A 69 8.76 -6.33 -17.56
CA LYS A 69 8.58 -7.41 -16.58
C LYS A 69 9.40 -7.13 -15.31
N CYS A 70 8.80 -7.38 -14.15
CA CYS A 70 9.45 -7.06 -12.87
C CYS A 70 10.57 -8.02 -12.47
N ASP A 71 10.56 -9.27 -12.96
CA ASP A 71 11.61 -10.30 -12.72
C ASP A 71 11.37 -11.58 -13.56
N MET A 72 12.26 -12.57 -13.42
CA MET A 72 12.06 -13.96 -13.84
C MET A 72 10.84 -14.55 -13.13
N GLY A 73 9.76 -14.79 -13.87
CA GLY A 73 8.48 -15.26 -13.31
C GLY A 73 7.42 -14.16 -13.12
N CYS A 74 7.55 -13.03 -13.83
CA CYS A 74 6.50 -12.02 -13.88
C CYS A 74 5.18 -12.60 -14.41
N SER A 75 4.13 -12.49 -13.60
CA SER A 75 2.76 -12.90 -13.89
C SER A 75 1.85 -11.73 -14.30
N LEU A 76 2.42 -10.53 -14.49
CA LEU A 76 1.71 -9.26 -14.71
C LEU A 76 0.66 -8.96 -13.62
N GLN A 77 0.89 -9.47 -12.42
CA GLN A 77 0.08 -9.17 -11.24
C GLN A 77 0.63 -7.93 -10.54
N HIS A 78 0.59 -6.81 -11.25
CA HIS A 78 0.97 -5.50 -10.74
C HIS A 78 -0.26 -4.64 -10.49
N GLU A 79 -0.23 -3.82 -9.45
CA GLU A 79 -1.37 -2.99 -9.06
C GLU A 79 -0.92 -1.57 -8.70
N LEU A 80 -1.68 -0.58 -9.16
CA LEU A 80 -1.60 0.80 -8.69
C LEU A 80 -2.54 1.01 -7.50
N GLY A 81 -1.98 1.50 -6.39
CA GLY A 81 -2.73 1.86 -5.20
C GLY A 81 -2.45 3.27 -4.68
N PHE A 82 -3.20 3.64 -3.65
CA PHE A 82 -3.02 4.87 -2.88
C PHE A 82 -3.18 4.58 -1.38
N ILE A 83 -2.21 5.02 -0.59
CA ILE A 83 -2.18 4.90 0.87
C ILE A 83 -2.82 6.15 1.48
N ASP A 84 -3.94 5.94 2.16
CA ASP A 84 -4.66 6.98 2.88
C ASP A 84 -4.16 7.06 4.33
N LEU A 85 -3.21 7.96 4.58
CA LEU A 85 -2.59 8.16 5.90
C LEU A 85 -3.49 8.96 6.87
N LEU A 86 -4.63 9.49 6.40
CA LEU A 86 -5.46 10.45 7.14
C LEU A 86 -6.52 9.81 8.05
N GLN A 87 -6.61 8.48 8.14
CA GLN A 87 -7.58 7.85 9.05
C GLN A 87 -6.91 7.29 10.30
N ALA A 88 -7.01 8.04 11.40
CA ALA A 88 -7.14 7.43 12.72
C ALA A 88 -8.36 6.50 12.70
N GLN A 89 -8.32 5.37 13.40
CA GLN A 89 -9.49 4.48 13.47
C GLN A 89 -10.73 5.29 13.87
N PRO A 90 -11.93 5.02 13.31
CA PRO A 90 -13.13 5.43 14.00
C PRO A 90 -13.06 4.78 15.38
N ASP A 91 -13.16 5.61 16.42
CA ASP A 91 -13.19 5.19 17.81
C ASP A 91 -14.26 4.10 17.97
N ILE A 92 -13.84 2.84 18.07
CA ILE A 92 -14.70 1.71 18.43
C ILE A 92 -14.73 1.64 19.97
N SER A 93 -14.96 2.76 20.63
CA SER A 93 -15.31 2.74 22.05
C SER A 93 -16.68 2.07 22.17
N PRO A 94 -16.82 0.99 22.97
CA PRO A 94 -18.14 0.48 23.30
C PRO A 94 -18.95 1.61 23.94
N ARG A 95 -20.18 1.83 23.47
CA ARG A 95 -21.10 2.79 24.11
C ARG A 95 -21.34 2.32 25.54
N PRO A 96 -21.21 3.19 26.57
CA PRO A 96 -21.51 2.84 27.96
C PRO A 96 -23.03 2.76 28.20
N SER A 97 -23.73 1.89 27.46
CA SER A 97 -25.18 1.70 27.59
C SER A 97 -25.63 0.24 27.67
N GLU A 98 -24.69 -0.71 27.77
CA GLU A 98 -24.97 -2.13 28.07
C GLU A 98 -24.46 -2.52 29.46
N VAL A 99 -24.63 -1.61 30.44
CA VAL A 99 -24.68 -1.99 31.85
C VAL A 99 -26.11 -1.71 32.31
N ALA A 100 -26.95 -2.73 32.19
CA ALA A 100 -28.23 -2.85 32.85
C ALA A 100 -28.38 -4.29 33.32
#